data_AF-A0A4Y7S5Y1-F1
#
_entry.id   AF-A0A4Y7S5Y1-F1
#
_cell.length_a   1.000
_cell.length_b   1.000
_cell.length_c   1.000
_cell.angle_alpha   90.00
_cell.angle_beta   90.00
_cell.angle_gamma   90.00
#
_symmetry.space_group_name_H-M   'P 1'
#
loop_
_entity.id
_entity.type
_entity.pdbx_description
1 polymer ?
#
loop_
_entity_poly.entity_id
_entity_poly.type
_entity_poly.pdbx_seq_one_letter_code
_entity_poly.pdbx_strand_id
1 'polypeptide(L)'
;PAKSIQRRDIAITGAIGTANIGYVYEVSAHWISSYFLGENMRLPGGPEEAIRSTVRNLAWMKTRYPRWIQAMDDLLDDMYLPSRRSGGNWLTWVFRPVRSEELLSLSQERKRREESRIHRPDRSLSRPRTERFKMLYNTSE
;
A
#
# COMPACT_ATOMS: atom_id res chain seq x y z
N PRO A 1 -2.40 15.42 0.94
CA PRO A 1 -1.16 15.61 1.74
C PRO A 1 0.13 15.12 1.02
N ALA A 2 0.39 15.57 -0.21
CA ALA A 2 1.58 15.14 -0.96
C ALA A 2 2.90 15.55 -0.28
N LYS A 3 2.93 16.75 0.34
CA LYS A 3 4.09 17.25 1.11
C LYS A 3 4.42 16.41 2.34
N SER A 4 3.49 15.57 2.78
CA SER A 4 3.59 14.72 3.97
C SER A 4 3.99 13.29 3.65
N ILE A 5 3.95 12.87 2.38
CA ILE A 5 3.95 11.45 1.98
C ILE A 5 5.12 10.63 2.55
N GLN A 6 6.31 11.24 2.67
CA GLN A 6 7.47 10.59 3.27
C GLN A 6 7.56 10.78 4.79
N ARG A 7 7.09 11.92 5.31
CA ARG A 7 7.10 12.22 6.75
C ARG A 7 6.06 11.42 7.52
N ARG A 8 5.03 10.92 6.83
CA ARG A 8 3.98 10.08 7.42
C ARG A 8 3.23 10.76 8.57
N ASP A 9 3.06 12.08 8.50
CA ASP A 9 2.49 12.91 9.57
C ASP A 9 0.98 13.21 9.39
N ILE A 10 0.42 12.99 8.20
CA ILE A 10 -1.02 13.17 7.96
C ILE A 10 -1.56 12.20 6.89
N ALA A 11 -2.74 11.65 7.17
CA ALA A 11 -3.56 10.90 6.22
C ALA A 11 -5.03 11.32 6.38
N ILE A 12 -5.83 11.18 5.32
CA ILE A 12 -7.25 11.55 5.31
C ILE A 12 -8.04 10.32 4.85
N THR A 13 -9.09 9.96 5.60
CA THR A 13 -10.11 8.98 5.20
C THR A 13 -11.45 9.69 4.95
N GLY A 14 -12.42 9.02 4.32
CA GLY A 14 -13.77 9.56 4.11
C GLY A 14 -14.00 10.25 2.76
N ALA A 15 -12.95 10.61 2.03
CA ALA A 15 -13.05 11.30 0.73
C ALA A 15 -13.18 10.34 -0.47
N ILE A 16 -13.91 9.23 -0.33
CA ILE A 16 -14.11 8.21 -1.37
C ILE A 16 -15.61 7.94 -1.52
N GLY A 17 -16.15 8.19 -2.72
CA GLY A 17 -17.50 7.75 -3.08
C GLY A 17 -17.52 6.24 -3.30
N THR A 18 -18.30 5.51 -2.51
CA THR A 18 -18.35 4.03 -2.53
C THR A 18 -19.75 3.50 -2.29
N ALA A 19 -20.03 2.32 -2.84
CA ALA A 19 -21.24 1.55 -2.56
C ALA A 19 -21.03 0.49 -1.45
N ASN A 20 -19.79 0.33 -0.95
CA ASN A 20 -19.46 -0.54 0.17
C ASN A 20 -18.57 0.21 1.16
N ILE A 21 -19.22 0.85 2.11
CA ILE A 21 -18.58 1.72 3.10
C ILE A 21 -17.70 0.91 4.06
N GLY A 22 -18.19 -0.23 4.54
CA GLY A 22 -17.46 -1.09 5.48
C GLY A 22 -16.14 -1.57 4.90
N TYR A 23 -16.15 -2.10 3.67
CA TYR A 23 -14.93 -2.55 3.01
C TYR A 23 -13.93 -1.41 2.78
N VAL A 24 -14.40 -0.27 2.24
CA VAL A 24 -13.51 0.85 1.91
C VAL A 24 -12.86 1.44 3.15
N TYR A 25 -13.62 1.65 4.23
CA TYR A 25 -13.06 2.24 5.43
C TYR A 25 -12.18 1.28 6.22
N GLU A 26 -12.46 -0.01 6.21
CA GLU A 26 -11.59 -1.00 6.87
C GLU A 26 -10.23 -1.08 6.16
N VAL A 27 -10.21 -1.22 4.83
CA VAL A 27 -8.95 -1.21 4.05
C VAL A 27 -8.20 0.11 4.23
N SER A 28 -8.92 1.24 4.18
CA SER A 28 -8.32 2.56 4.40
C SER A 28 -7.73 2.70 5.80
N ALA A 29 -8.41 2.22 6.84
CA ALA A 29 -7.93 2.24 8.21
C ALA A 29 -6.65 1.42 8.37
N HIS A 30 -6.59 0.24 7.74
CA HIS A 30 -5.37 -0.56 7.71
C HIS A 30 -4.22 0.15 7.00
N TRP A 31 -4.46 0.74 5.83
CA TRP A 31 -3.43 1.48 5.10
C TRP A 31 -2.92 2.68 5.90
N ILE A 32 -3.82 3.44 6.53
CA ILE A 32 -3.48 4.61 7.35
C ILE A 32 -2.67 4.18 8.58
N SER A 33 -3.06 3.09 9.24
CA SER A 33 -2.30 2.51 10.34
C SER A 33 -0.88 2.12 9.90
N SER A 34 -0.73 1.40 8.78
CA SER A 34 0.58 1.05 8.21
C SER A 34 1.41 2.28 7.88
N TYR A 35 0.78 3.32 7.31
CA TYR A 35 1.41 4.57 6.96
C TYR A 35 2.01 5.25 8.20
N PHE A 36 1.22 5.45 9.26
CA PHE A 36 1.67 6.07 10.50
C PHE A 36 2.67 5.22 11.30
N LEU A 37 2.56 3.89 11.27
CA LEU A 37 3.50 2.99 11.94
C LEU A 37 4.87 2.91 11.25
N GLY A 38 5.06 3.58 10.10
CA GLY A 38 6.33 3.49 9.38
C GLY A 38 6.54 2.14 8.70
N GLU A 39 5.47 1.35 8.49
CA GLU A 39 5.59 0.03 7.86
C GLU A 39 6.11 0.17 6.42
N ASN A 40 6.77 -0.88 5.93
CA ASN A 40 7.28 -0.91 4.57
C ASN A 40 6.10 -0.97 3.60
N MET A 41 5.95 0.08 2.81
CA MET A 41 4.84 0.28 1.89
C MET A 41 5.36 0.83 0.58
N ARG A 42 4.68 0.53 -0.52
CA ARG A 42 4.94 1.13 -1.81
C ARG A 42 4.37 2.55 -1.84
N LEU A 43 5.08 3.50 -1.24
CA LEU A 43 4.71 4.91 -1.27
C LEU A 43 5.39 5.63 -2.44
N PRO A 44 4.81 6.73 -2.95
CA PRO A 44 5.50 7.62 -3.87
C PRO A 44 6.83 8.11 -3.31
N GLY A 45 7.86 8.14 -4.14
CA GLY A 45 9.21 8.56 -3.80
C GLY A 45 9.36 10.05 -3.48
N GLY A 46 8.28 10.85 -3.57
CA GLY A 46 8.28 12.25 -3.14
C GLY A 46 6.97 12.98 -3.49
N PRO A 47 6.85 14.27 -3.09
CA PRO A 47 5.66 15.07 -3.34
C PRO A 47 5.27 15.18 -4.81
N GLU A 48 6.25 15.33 -5.71
CA GLU A 48 6.00 15.43 -7.15
C GLU A 48 5.40 14.15 -7.73
N GLU A 49 5.92 12.98 -7.33
CA GLU A 49 5.39 11.69 -7.76
C GLU A 49 3.98 11.46 -7.21
N ALA A 50 3.73 11.83 -5.95
CA ALA A 50 2.40 11.76 -5.35
C ALA A 50 1.38 12.63 -6.09
N ILE A 51 1.78 13.85 -6.48
CA ILE A 51 0.94 14.75 -7.31
C ILE A 51 0.70 14.13 -8.68
N ARG A 52 1.73 13.62 -9.34
CA ARG A 52 1.63 12.99 -10.67
C ARG A 52 0.68 11.79 -10.65
N SER A 53 0.77 10.94 -9.63
CA SER A 53 -0.14 9.82 -9.41
C SER A 53 -1.59 10.30 -9.22
N THR A 54 -1.78 11.34 -8.39
CA THR A 54 -3.10 11.95 -8.14
C THR A 54 -3.73 12.50 -9.43
N VAL A 55 -2.97 13.23 -10.24
CA VAL A 55 -3.45 13.80 -11.50
C VAL A 55 -3.83 12.70 -12.50
N ARG A 56 -3.01 11.64 -12.60
CA ARG A 56 -3.33 10.47 -13.42
C ARG A 56 -4.62 9.79 -12.95
N ASN A 57 -4.78 9.61 -11.65
CA ASN A 57 -5.97 9.02 -11.05
C ASN A 57 -7.22 9.87 -11.37
N LEU A 58 -7.14 11.19 -11.18
CA LEU A 58 -8.21 12.13 -11.48
C LEU A 58 -8.61 12.11 -12.96
N ALA A 59 -7.64 12.16 -13.88
CA ALA A 59 -7.90 12.12 -15.32
C ALA A 59 -8.72 10.89 -15.70
N TRP A 60 -8.39 9.75 -15.10
CA TRP A 60 -9.03 8.48 -15.42
C TRP A 60 -10.38 8.33 -14.67
N MET A 61 -10.55 8.95 -13.49
CA MET A 61 -11.86 9.06 -12.82
C MET A 61 -12.87 9.88 -13.65
N LYS A 62 -12.42 10.90 -14.38
CA LYS A 62 -13.30 11.70 -15.26
C LYS A 62 -13.89 10.89 -16.42
N THR A 63 -13.22 9.82 -16.84
CA THR A 63 -13.63 9.01 -18.00
C THR A 63 -14.32 7.70 -17.60
N ARG A 64 -14.06 7.17 -16.40
CA ARG A 64 -14.52 5.83 -16.02
C ARG A 64 -14.84 5.73 -14.53
N TYR A 65 -16.14 5.73 -14.22
CA TYR A 65 -16.71 5.57 -12.90
C TYR A 65 -17.56 4.29 -12.86
N PRO A 66 -17.58 3.51 -11.76
CA PRO A 66 -16.91 3.73 -10.47
C PRO A 66 -15.50 3.11 -10.35
N ARG A 67 -14.60 3.78 -9.61
CA ARG A 67 -13.18 3.35 -9.39
C ARG A 67 -12.91 2.75 -8.01
N TRP A 68 -13.79 2.95 -7.03
CA TRP A 68 -13.46 2.69 -5.62
C TRP A 68 -12.92 1.26 -5.36
N ILE A 69 -13.30 0.27 -6.17
CA ILE A 69 -12.79 -1.10 -6.10
C ILE A 69 -11.29 -1.16 -6.41
N GLN A 70 -10.87 -0.60 -7.55
CA GLN A 70 -9.46 -0.56 -7.95
C GLN A 70 -8.64 0.28 -6.97
N ALA A 71 -9.23 1.35 -6.43
CA ALA A 71 -8.56 2.14 -5.41
C ALA A 71 -8.26 1.32 -4.14
N MET A 72 -9.13 0.39 -3.73
CA MET A 72 -8.86 -0.48 -2.59
C MET A 72 -7.79 -1.53 -2.91
N ASP A 73 -7.79 -2.05 -4.14
CA ASP A 73 -6.74 -2.95 -4.60
C ASP A 73 -5.37 -2.26 -4.61
N ASP A 74 -5.31 -0.99 -5.03
CA ASP A 74 -4.09 -0.16 -4.98
C ASP A 74 -3.61 0.00 -3.51
N LEU A 75 -4.51 0.26 -2.55
CA LEU A 75 -4.13 0.34 -1.12
C LEU A 75 -3.62 -1.00 -0.57
N LEU A 76 -4.22 -2.11 -0.97
CA LEU A 76 -3.74 -3.44 -0.59
C LEU A 76 -2.35 -3.71 -1.19
N ASP A 77 -2.15 -3.36 -2.46
CA ASP A 77 -0.86 -3.47 -3.16
C ASP A 77 0.22 -2.57 -2.53
N ASP A 78 -0.15 -1.37 -2.05
CA ASP A 78 0.76 -0.48 -1.33
C ASP A 78 1.27 -1.12 -0.03
N MET A 79 0.39 -1.82 0.68
CA MET A 79 0.75 -2.62 1.85
C MET A 79 1.33 -3.99 1.46
N TYR A 80 1.60 -4.23 0.18
CA TYR A 80 1.79 -5.50 -0.55
C TYR A 80 0.97 -6.71 -0.07
N LEU A 81 -0.21 -6.49 0.44
CA LEU A 81 -1.14 -7.56 0.78
C LEU A 81 -1.78 -8.13 -0.50
N PRO A 82 -2.33 -9.35 -0.45
CA PRO A 82 -3.07 -9.90 -1.58
C PRO A 82 -4.22 -8.96 -1.99
N SER A 83 -4.11 -8.39 -3.20
CA SER A 83 -5.10 -7.53 -3.84
C SER A 83 -6.05 -8.32 -4.75
N ARG A 84 -7.03 -7.64 -5.38
CA ARG A 84 -8.07 -8.20 -6.25
C ARG A 84 -9.03 -9.16 -5.56
N ARG A 85 -9.22 -9.00 -4.24
CA ARG A 85 -10.18 -9.80 -3.46
C ARG A 85 -11.62 -9.67 -3.97
N SER A 86 -11.92 -8.53 -4.57
CA SER A 86 -13.18 -8.19 -5.24
C SER A 86 -13.40 -8.87 -6.60
N GLY A 87 -12.39 -9.57 -7.15
CA GLY A 87 -12.44 -10.14 -8.50
C GLY A 87 -12.12 -9.15 -9.63
N GLY A 88 -11.73 -7.91 -9.32
CA GLY A 88 -11.10 -6.97 -10.26
C GLY A 88 -12.01 -6.26 -11.26
N ASN A 89 -13.34 -6.49 -11.25
CA ASN A 89 -14.30 -5.82 -12.11
C ASN A 89 -15.50 -5.28 -11.30
N TRP A 90 -15.99 -4.09 -11.67
CA TRP A 90 -17.16 -3.47 -11.05
C TRP A 90 -18.44 -4.27 -11.26
N LEU A 91 -18.57 -5.02 -12.37
CA LEU A 91 -19.72 -5.91 -12.62
C LEU A 91 -19.79 -7.07 -11.62
N THR A 92 -18.64 -7.56 -11.15
CA THR A 92 -18.58 -8.65 -10.16
C THR A 92 -19.25 -8.24 -8.84
N TRP A 93 -19.17 -6.96 -8.47
CA TRP A 93 -19.79 -6.45 -7.25
C TRP A 93 -21.32 -6.52 -7.24
N VAL A 94 -21.97 -6.40 -8.41
CA VAL A 94 -23.45 -6.52 -8.52
C VAL A 94 -23.93 -7.90 -8.06
N PHE A 95 -23.13 -8.95 -8.30
CA PHE A 95 -23.50 -10.34 -8.00
C PHE A 95 -22.80 -10.89 -6.74
N ARG A 96 -21.67 -10.29 -6.36
CA ARG A 96 -20.87 -10.71 -5.20
C ARG A 96 -20.45 -9.47 -4.40
N PRO A 97 -21.31 -8.97 -3.50
CA PRO A 97 -20.92 -7.88 -2.61
C PRO A 97 -19.70 -8.33 -1.82
N VAL A 98 -18.65 -7.50 -1.82
CA VAL A 98 -17.43 -7.78 -1.07
C VAL A 98 -17.79 -7.88 0.40
N ARG A 99 -17.53 -9.05 0.97
CA ARG A 99 -17.87 -9.41 2.33
C ARG A 99 -16.83 -8.83 3.29
N SER A 100 -17.29 -8.06 4.27
CA SER A 100 -16.41 -7.50 5.31
C SER A 100 -15.69 -8.59 6.10
N GLU A 101 -16.24 -9.81 6.13
CA GLU A 101 -15.61 -10.98 6.75
C GLU A 101 -14.27 -11.35 6.08
N GLU A 102 -14.10 -11.06 4.79
CA GLU A 102 -12.83 -11.28 4.07
C GLU A 102 -11.70 -10.35 4.54
N LEU A 103 -12.04 -9.32 5.32
CA LEU A 103 -11.08 -8.38 5.90
C LEU A 103 -10.70 -8.68 7.35
N LEU A 104 -11.42 -9.58 8.03
CA LEU A 104 -11.13 -9.94 9.44
C LEU A 104 -9.69 -10.46 9.62
N SER A 105 -9.12 -11.07 8.59
CA SER A 105 -7.75 -11.57 8.59
C SER A 105 -6.68 -10.51 8.31
N LEU A 106 -7.03 -9.29 7.87
CA LEU A 106 -6.03 -8.28 7.44
C LEU A 106 -5.03 -7.94 8.54
N SER A 107 -5.51 -7.78 9.78
CA SER A 107 -4.64 -7.57 10.95
C SER A 107 -3.60 -8.70 11.10
N GLN A 108 -4.04 -9.95 10.93
CA GLN A 108 -3.16 -11.12 11.05
C GLN A 108 -2.20 -11.24 9.87
N GLU A 109 -2.64 -10.90 8.66
CA GLU A 109 -1.79 -10.90 7.46
C GLU A 109 -0.68 -9.85 7.54
N ARG A 110 -1.01 -8.64 8.02
CA ARG A 110 -0.03 -7.59 8.29
C ARG A 110 1.01 -8.04 9.32
N LYS A 111 0.56 -8.59 10.46
CA LYS A 111 1.44 -9.11 11.51
C LYS A 111 2.35 -10.23 11.02
N ARG A 112 1.78 -11.26 10.38
CA ARG A 112 2.55 -12.38 9.82
C ARG A 112 3.62 -11.92 8.86
N ARG A 113 3.37 -10.84 8.13
CA ARG A 113 4.36 -10.31 7.21
C ARG A 113 5.49 -9.58 7.88
N GLU A 114 5.18 -8.75 8.86
CA GLU A 114 6.20 -8.08 9.66
C GLU A 114 7.10 -9.12 10.34
N GLU A 115 6.51 -10.19 10.89
CA GLU A 115 7.22 -11.34 11.45
C GLU A 115 8.09 -12.06 10.40
N SER A 116 7.53 -12.34 9.20
CA SER A 116 8.27 -12.95 8.09
C SER A 116 9.44 -12.10 7.61
N ARG A 117 9.33 -10.77 7.73
CA ARG A 117 10.41 -9.82 7.43
C ARG A 117 11.49 -9.87 8.49
N ILE A 118 11.12 -9.82 9.77
CA ILE A 118 12.07 -9.94 10.89
C ILE A 118 12.84 -11.26 10.81
N HIS A 119 12.17 -12.35 10.42
CA HIS A 119 12.78 -13.67 10.29
C HIS A 119 13.61 -13.89 9.02
N ARG A 120 13.49 -13.03 8.00
CA ARG A 120 14.49 -12.94 6.91
C ARG A 120 15.49 -11.85 7.26
N PRO A 121 16.57 -12.13 8.02
CA PRO A 121 17.62 -11.16 8.17
C PRO A 121 18.14 -10.81 6.77
N ASP A 122 18.27 -9.52 6.53
CA ASP A 122 18.86 -8.98 5.32
C ASP A 122 20.18 -9.73 5.04
N ARG A 123 20.28 -10.39 3.87
CA ARG A 123 21.51 -11.09 3.45
C ARG A 123 22.69 -10.12 3.30
N SER A 124 22.45 -8.81 3.28
CA SER A 124 23.49 -7.78 3.36
C SER A 124 24.12 -7.68 4.75
N LEU A 125 23.37 -8.07 5.80
CA LEU A 125 23.80 -8.04 7.19
C LEU A 125 24.52 -9.31 7.64
N SER A 126 24.36 -10.43 6.91
CA SER A 126 25.00 -11.71 7.22
C SER A 126 26.44 -11.84 6.73
N ARG A 127 27.00 -10.83 6.03
CA ARG A 127 28.40 -10.83 5.62
C ARG A 127 29.29 -10.22 6.71
N PRO A 128 30.41 -10.86 7.07
CA PRO A 128 31.34 -10.34 8.06
C PRO A 128 31.82 -8.94 7.66
N ARG A 129 31.99 -8.07 8.66
CA ARG A 129 32.30 -6.62 8.54
C ARG A 129 33.49 -6.32 7.61
N THR A 130 34.37 -7.29 7.41
CA THR A 130 35.55 -7.25 6.53
C THR A 130 35.21 -7.21 5.04
N GLU A 131 34.07 -7.74 4.59
CA GLU A 131 33.69 -7.71 3.17
C GLU A 131 32.99 -6.41 2.75
N ARG A 132 32.35 -5.69 3.67
CA ARG A 132 31.71 -4.40 3.37
C ARG A 132 32.72 -3.31 3.01
N PHE A 133 33.91 -3.36 3.60
CA PHE A 133 34.98 -2.41 3.32
C PHE A 133 35.61 -2.61 1.94
N LYS A 134 35.64 -3.85 1.41
CA LYS A 134 36.24 -4.12 0.10
C LYS A 134 35.43 -3.55 -1.08
N MET A 135 34.12 -3.38 -0.93
CA MET A 135 33.28 -2.81 -2.01
C MET A 135 33.36 -1.29 -2.09
N LEU A 136 33.61 -0.58 -0.99
CA LEU A 136 33.67 0.89 -0.99
C LEU A 136 34.98 1.45 -1.58
N TYR A 137 35.99 0.61 -1.78
CA TYR A 137 37.31 1.01 -2.30
C TYR A 137 37.63 0.44 -3.69
N ASN A 138 36.71 -0.28 -4.33
CA ASN A 138 36.97 -0.91 -5.64
C ASN A 138 36.15 -0.31 -6.79
N THR A 139 35.70 0.94 -6.63
CA THR A 139 35.02 1.74 -7.66
C THR A 139 35.76 3.04 -7.94
N SER A 140 37.09 2.99 -7.95
CA SER A 140 37.96 4.08 -8.38
C SER A 140 39.18 3.53 -9.10
N GLU A 141 38.96 2.93 -10.27
CA GLU A 141 39.89 2.90 -11.40
C GLU A 141 39.10 3.12 -12.69
#